data_AF-A0A2V2X457-F1
#
_entry.id   AF-A0A2V2X457-F1
#
_cell.length_a   1.000
_cell.length_b   1.000
_cell.length_c   1.000
_cell.angle_alpha   90.00
_cell.angle_beta   90.00
_cell.angle_gamma   90.00
#
_symmetry.space_group_name_H-M   'P 1'
#
loop_
_entity.id
_entity.type
_entity.pdbx_description
1 polymer ?
#
loop_
_entity_poly.entity_id
_entity_poly.type
_entity_poly.pdbx_seq_one_letter_code
_entity_poly.pdbx_strand_id
1 'polypeptide(L)'
;MHSAAFSPYFVFLSCCCCCFLGNKQKSELFWPFMFFRVLVAAVFVWLTGTAGVVDAAVDCGTAVACYPWANGNLRVGNQKPCVSGGRMNLRFMLDVAAETSAAEGAASTAVYGFCPVVDKLEAFKLNSAHSVATLYSAGNVYNFSKNVGRKYLSVYGFGMSNSTLFPEKGLSAGAVVIAENGDFLCGSDRSVALVHTLILDIGLHRGRFNYIGARGASSPGNISGNGTTTPIEASTEAPVQEGEVSVQPALVGFRPTCTADDVCVFDSASVCIGDQIGNKNCAKCYTSPKEVAKQNIVVWASYDGTDAKGHPLLSGGMNPLIYKQFAGNTLKNDFDVLIRRMKS
;
A
#
# COMPACT_ATOMS: atom_id res chain seq x y z
N MET A 1 24.65 28.06 -43.74
CA MET A 1 25.22 27.05 -44.66
C MET A 1 24.92 25.67 -44.08
N HIS A 2 24.22 24.85 -44.88
CA HIS A 2 23.89 23.40 -44.81
C HIS A 2 23.63 22.75 -43.42
N SER A 3 22.41 22.29 -43.09
CA SER A 3 21.57 21.18 -43.60
C SER A 3 22.05 19.76 -43.27
N ALA A 4 21.20 19.06 -42.48
CA ALA A 4 20.78 17.63 -42.50
C ALA A 4 20.58 17.16 -41.02
N ALA A 5 19.40 16.87 -40.45
CA ALA A 5 18.24 16.03 -40.81
C ALA A 5 18.55 14.52 -40.92
N PHE A 6 18.08 13.71 -39.96
CA PHE A 6 17.02 12.68 -40.18
C PHE A 6 16.67 11.92 -38.88
N SER A 7 15.39 11.52 -38.79
CA SER A 7 14.70 10.80 -37.69
C SER A 7 14.16 9.43 -38.23
N PRO A 8 13.24 8.70 -37.58
CA PRO A 8 13.43 7.33 -37.07
C PRO A 8 12.75 6.23 -37.90
N TYR A 9 13.07 4.96 -37.61
CA TYR A 9 12.41 3.79 -38.19
C TYR A 9 11.12 3.43 -37.43
N PHE A 10 9.98 3.57 -38.10
CA PHE A 10 8.71 2.90 -37.81
C PHE A 10 8.48 1.87 -38.92
N VAL A 11 8.16 0.63 -38.55
CA VAL A 11 7.81 -0.45 -39.48
C VAL A 11 6.31 -0.70 -39.37
N PHE A 12 5.56 -0.34 -40.41
CA PHE A 12 4.23 -0.86 -40.70
C PHE A 12 4.18 -1.16 -42.19
N LEU A 13 3.95 -2.42 -42.53
CA LEU A 13 3.64 -2.87 -43.88
C LEU A 13 2.54 -3.92 -43.77
N SER A 14 1.33 -3.58 -44.23
CA SER A 14 0.71 -4.38 -45.28
C SER A 14 -0.47 -3.62 -45.86
N CYS A 15 -0.42 -3.56 -47.19
CA CYS A 15 -1.29 -2.86 -48.10
C CYS A 15 -2.42 -3.79 -48.53
N CYS A 16 -3.64 -3.28 -48.61
CA CYS A 16 -4.62 -3.81 -49.56
C CYS A 16 -5.58 -2.68 -49.96
N CYS A 17 -5.21 -1.98 -51.03
CA CYS A 17 -6.13 -1.24 -51.89
C CYS A 17 -6.95 -2.23 -52.70
N CYS A 18 -8.26 -2.03 -52.80
CA CYS A 18 -8.93 -1.96 -54.09
C CYS A 18 -10.26 -1.22 -53.99
N CYS A 19 -10.41 -0.30 -54.92
CA CYS A 19 -11.45 0.71 -55.06
C CYS A 19 -12.73 0.18 -55.74
N PHE A 20 -13.82 0.90 -55.45
CA PHE A 20 -14.92 1.30 -56.34
C PHE A 20 -15.60 0.26 -57.26
N LEU A 21 -16.93 0.13 -57.10
CA LEU A 21 -17.93 0.55 -58.11
C LEU A 21 -19.34 0.39 -57.53
N GLY A 22 -20.19 1.41 -57.71
CA GLY A 22 -21.61 1.34 -57.40
C GLY A 22 -22.41 0.79 -58.59
N ASN A 23 -23.50 0.07 -58.31
CA ASN A 23 -24.77 0.22 -59.03
C ASN A 23 -25.94 -0.51 -58.34
N LYS A 24 -27.12 0.07 -58.47
CA LYS A 24 -28.43 -0.48 -58.10
C LYS A 24 -28.78 -1.73 -58.94
N GLN A 25 -29.31 -2.79 -58.31
CA GLN A 25 -30.59 -3.40 -58.70
C GLN A 25 -31.05 -4.53 -57.76
N LYS A 26 -32.38 -4.66 -57.69
CA LYS A 26 -33.19 -5.66 -56.97
C LYS A 26 -32.93 -7.09 -57.48
N SER A 27 -32.94 -8.08 -56.58
CA SER A 27 -33.82 -9.26 -56.67
C SER A 27 -33.62 -10.18 -55.47
N GLU A 28 -34.72 -10.84 -55.12
CA GLU A 28 -34.88 -11.80 -54.04
C GLU A 28 -33.99 -13.05 -54.18
N LEU A 29 -33.92 -13.82 -53.09
CA LEU A 29 -34.13 -15.28 -53.03
C LEU A 29 -33.03 -16.07 -52.28
N PHE A 30 -33.47 -16.66 -51.16
CA PHE A 30 -33.10 -17.99 -50.62
C PHE A 30 -31.83 -18.24 -49.76
N TRP A 31 -32.13 -18.48 -48.47
CA TRP A 31 -31.74 -19.64 -47.63
C TRP A 31 -30.49 -19.58 -46.72
N PRO A 32 -30.51 -20.33 -45.59
CA PRO A 32 -30.03 -19.92 -44.27
C PRO A 32 -28.70 -20.63 -43.90
N PHE A 33 -28.37 -20.64 -42.60
CA PHE A 33 -27.15 -21.15 -41.96
C PHE A 33 -26.06 -20.10 -41.72
N MET A 34 -26.28 -19.27 -40.70
CA MET A 34 -25.18 -18.77 -39.88
C MET A 34 -25.42 -19.19 -38.44
N PHE A 35 -25.11 -20.46 -38.19
CA PHE A 35 -24.92 -21.00 -36.85
C PHE A 35 -23.69 -20.35 -36.20
N PHE A 36 -23.89 -19.85 -34.98
CA PHE A 36 -22.96 -20.02 -33.85
C PHE A 36 -21.48 -19.69 -34.09
N ARG A 37 -21.06 -18.47 -33.75
CA ARG A 37 -19.78 -18.20 -33.05
C ARG A 37 -19.88 -16.93 -32.20
N VAL A 38 -20.72 -16.96 -31.17
CA VAL A 38 -20.51 -16.11 -30.00
C VAL A 38 -19.43 -16.80 -29.17
N LEU A 39 -18.18 -16.42 -29.40
CA LEU A 39 -17.05 -16.90 -28.62
C LEU A 39 -17.10 -16.18 -27.27
N VAL A 40 -17.73 -16.84 -26.29
CA VAL A 40 -17.72 -16.46 -24.89
C VAL A 40 -16.27 -16.53 -24.42
N ALA A 41 -15.59 -15.39 -24.40
CA ALA A 41 -14.35 -15.23 -23.66
C ALA A 41 -14.70 -15.25 -22.16
N ALA A 42 -14.87 -16.45 -21.62
CA ALA A 42 -14.88 -16.68 -20.18
C ALA A 42 -13.45 -16.40 -19.67
N VAL A 43 -13.20 -15.15 -19.27
CA VAL A 43 -12.03 -14.81 -18.47
C VAL A 43 -12.24 -15.47 -17.11
N PHE A 44 -11.70 -16.68 -16.99
CA PHE A 44 -11.53 -17.39 -15.73
C PHE A 44 -10.52 -16.60 -14.90
N VAL A 45 -11.02 -15.68 -14.06
CA VAL A 45 -10.24 -15.11 -12.96
C VAL A 45 -10.02 -16.24 -11.96
N TRP A 46 -8.90 -16.95 -12.10
CA TRP A 46 -8.43 -17.88 -11.08
C TRP A 46 -8.03 -17.07 -9.85
N LEU A 47 -8.87 -17.12 -8.82
CA LEU A 47 -8.53 -16.73 -7.44
C LEU A 47 -7.61 -17.81 -6.83
N THR A 48 -6.42 -18.01 -7.40
CA THR A 48 -5.34 -18.70 -6.69
C THR A 48 -4.57 -17.66 -5.91
N GLY A 49 -5.07 -17.32 -4.73
CA GLY A 49 -4.28 -16.66 -3.71
C GLY A 49 -3.24 -17.67 -3.21
N THR A 50 -2.12 -17.78 -3.91
CA THR A 50 -0.94 -18.41 -3.33
C THR A 50 -0.44 -17.46 -2.24
N ALA A 51 -0.45 -17.91 -0.99
CA ALA A 51 0.24 -17.24 0.11
C ALA A 51 1.74 -17.29 -0.21
N GLY A 52 2.20 -16.28 -0.94
CA GLY A 52 3.56 -16.16 -1.44
C GLY A 52 4.51 -15.70 -0.34
N VAL A 53 5.74 -16.20 -0.42
CA VAL A 53 6.92 -15.75 0.35
C VAL A 53 6.93 -14.21 0.46
N VAL A 54 6.97 -13.69 1.70
CA VAL A 54 6.94 -12.25 2.02
C VAL A 54 8.11 -11.46 1.37
N ASP A 55 9.11 -12.19 0.86
CA ASP A 55 10.31 -11.69 0.19
C ASP A 55 10.30 -11.75 -1.34
N ALA A 56 9.19 -12.12 -2.00
CA ALA A 56 9.10 -11.97 -3.44
C ALA A 56 9.34 -10.49 -3.82
N ALA A 57 10.33 -10.25 -4.69
CA ALA A 57 10.69 -8.90 -5.12
C ALA A 57 9.49 -8.26 -5.83
N VAL A 58 9.00 -7.14 -5.30
CA VAL A 58 8.09 -6.27 -6.04
C VAL A 58 8.88 -5.71 -7.22
N ASP A 59 8.52 -6.09 -8.44
CA ASP A 59 9.13 -5.55 -9.65
C ASP A 59 8.71 -4.08 -9.82
N CYS A 60 9.62 -3.17 -9.48
CA CYS A 60 9.45 -1.73 -9.67
C CYS A 60 9.86 -1.28 -11.09
N GLY A 61 9.97 -2.22 -12.04
CA GLY A 61 10.47 -2.00 -13.38
C GLY A 61 11.99 -1.84 -13.41
N THR A 62 12.48 -1.11 -14.40
CA THR A 62 13.92 -0.91 -14.64
C THR A 62 14.61 0.00 -13.62
N ALA A 63 13.85 0.70 -12.78
CA ALA A 63 14.38 1.61 -11.77
C ALA A 63 14.56 0.88 -10.43
N VAL A 64 15.78 0.91 -9.88
CA VAL A 64 16.08 0.37 -8.55
C VAL A 64 15.32 1.17 -7.48
N ALA A 65 14.41 0.49 -6.76
CA ALA A 65 13.66 1.09 -5.68
C ALA A 65 14.54 1.33 -4.43
N CYS A 66 14.25 2.42 -3.70
CA CYS A 66 14.89 2.72 -2.42
C CYS A 66 14.26 1.96 -1.25
N TYR A 67 15.03 1.83 -0.17
CA TYR A 67 14.66 1.13 1.08
C TYR A 67 15.07 2.01 2.28
N PRO A 68 14.19 2.90 2.79
CA PRO A 68 14.58 3.91 3.78
C PRO A 68 14.83 3.35 5.20
N TRP A 69 14.36 2.14 5.50
CA TRP A 69 14.49 1.46 6.82
C TRP A 69 15.77 0.63 7.00
N ALA A 70 16.62 0.68 5.98
CA ALA A 70 17.89 0.00 5.86
C ALA A 70 18.90 0.37 6.97
N ASN A 71 19.07 -0.51 7.95
CA ASN A 71 20.26 -0.55 8.81
C ASN A 71 21.38 -1.29 8.04
N GLY A 72 22.60 -0.74 8.05
CA GLY A 72 23.70 -1.22 7.18
C GLY A 72 24.19 -2.67 7.42
N ASN A 73 23.52 -3.42 8.30
CA ASN A 73 23.82 -4.81 8.64
C ASN A 73 22.99 -5.83 7.86
N LEU A 74 21.89 -5.41 7.21
CA LEU A 74 21.11 -6.30 6.37
C LEU A 74 21.79 -6.43 5.00
N ARG A 75 22.30 -7.63 4.69
CA ARG A 75 22.83 -8.05 3.37
C ARG A 75 21.77 -8.05 2.25
N VAL A 76 20.67 -7.33 2.41
CA VAL A 76 19.70 -7.09 1.36
C VAL A 76 20.34 -6.04 0.45
N GLY A 77 20.74 -6.46 -0.76
CA GLY A 77 21.66 -5.74 -1.64
C GLY A 77 21.42 -4.22 -1.77
N ASN A 78 22.51 -3.46 -1.89
CA ASN A 78 22.58 -2.04 -2.26
C ASN A 78 21.38 -1.19 -1.80
N GLN A 79 21.11 -1.17 -0.49
CA GLN A 79 20.07 -0.32 0.10
C GLN A 79 20.36 1.16 -0.18
N LYS A 80 19.63 1.69 -1.15
CA LYS A 80 19.78 3.07 -1.61
C LYS A 80 18.85 4.01 -0.82
N PRO A 81 19.36 5.14 -0.30
CA PRO A 81 18.51 6.22 0.21
C PRO A 81 17.52 6.71 -0.85
N CYS A 82 16.34 7.12 -0.40
CA CYS A 82 15.30 7.65 -1.27
C CYS A 82 15.64 9.05 -1.77
N VAL A 83 15.42 9.28 -3.06
CA VAL A 83 15.54 10.60 -3.72
C VAL A 83 14.18 11.00 -4.27
N SER A 84 13.84 12.29 -4.24
CA SER A 84 12.58 12.79 -4.83
C SER A 84 12.51 12.41 -6.32
N GLY A 85 11.32 11.98 -6.77
CA GLY A 85 11.10 11.43 -8.11
C GLY A 85 11.59 9.99 -8.32
N GLY A 86 12.33 9.40 -7.37
CA GLY A 86 12.71 7.99 -7.37
C GLY A 86 11.56 7.07 -6.99
N ARG A 87 11.75 5.75 -7.12
CA ARG A 87 10.77 4.74 -6.68
C ARG A 87 11.12 4.21 -5.29
N MET A 88 10.12 3.96 -4.45
CA MET A 88 10.28 3.31 -3.15
C MET A 88 9.63 1.93 -3.18
N ASN A 89 10.26 0.92 -2.57
CA ASN A 89 9.61 -0.39 -2.39
C ASN A 89 8.67 -0.27 -1.19
N LEU A 90 7.37 -0.40 -1.40
CA LEU A 90 6.37 -0.32 -0.35
C LEU A 90 5.59 -1.63 -0.29
N ARG A 91 5.61 -2.31 0.86
CA ARG A 91 4.90 -3.57 1.05
C ARG A 91 3.97 -3.50 2.25
N PHE A 92 2.74 -3.91 2.04
CA PHE A 92 1.75 -4.05 3.10
C PHE A 92 1.53 -5.53 3.41
N MET A 93 1.54 -5.86 4.69
CA MET A 93 1.31 -7.20 5.24
C MET A 93 -0.06 -7.18 5.93
N LEU A 94 -0.99 -7.97 5.41
CA LEU A 94 -2.38 -8.04 5.85
C LEU A 94 -2.64 -9.37 6.56
N ASP A 95 -3.18 -9.32 7.77
CA ASP A 95 -3.67 -10.51 8.46
C ASP A 95 -4.85 -11.14 7.71
N VAL A 96 -4.73 -12.45 7.48
CA VAL A 96 -5.72 -13.24 6.73
C VAL A 96 -6.73 -13.87 7.70
N ALA A 97 -7.94 -14.15 7.23
CA ALA A 97 -8.91 -14.95 7.99
C ALA A 97 -8.31 -16.33 8.33
N ALA A 98 -8.58 -16.86 9.52
CA ALA A 98 -7.96 -18.12 9.96
C ALA A 98 -8.38 -19.31 9.10
N GLU A 99 -9.58 -19.25 8.52
CA GLU A 99 -10.17 -20.32 7.70
C GLU A 99 -9.71 -20.29 6.24
N THR A 100 -8.98 -19.25 5.82
CA THR A 100 -8.45 -19.13 4.45
C THR A 100 -6.98 -19.55 4.34
N SER A 101 -6.31 -19.93 5.43
CA SER A 101 -4.94 -20.46 5.36
C SER A 101 -4.93 -21.84 4.68
N ALA A 102 -4.37 -21.88 3.47
CA ALA A 102 -4.06 -23.11 2.76
C ALA A 102 -2.87 -23.81 3.44
N ALA A 103 -3.10 -25.03 3.92
CA ALA A 103 -2.14 -25.94 4.56
C ALA A 103 -1.70 -25.56 5.98
N GLU A 104 -1.77 -26.55 6.88
CA GLU A 104 -1.20 -26.53 8.23
C GLU A 104 0.26 -26.02 8.16
N GLY A 105 0.50 -24.80 8.67
CA GLY A 105 1.84 -24.20 8.75
C GLY A 105 2.18 -23.08 7.76
N ALA A 106 1.29 -22.71 6.82
CA ALA A 106 1.53 -21.60 5.89
C ALA A 106 1.20 -20.22 6.49
N ALA A 107 1.94 -19.19 6.06
CA ALA A 107 1.88 -17.83 6.59
C ALA A 107 0.45 -17.25 6.61
N SER A 108 0.04 -16.73 7.77
CA SER A 108 -1.27 -16.10 8.05
C SER A 108 -1.43 -14.69 7.46
N THR A 109 -0.63 -14.34 6.44
CA THR A 109 -0.43 -12.97 6.00
C THR A 109 -0.43 -12.87 4.48
N ALA A 110 -1.25 -11.98 3.92
CA ALA A 110 -1.23 -11.60 2.52
C ALA A 110 -0.33 -10.38 2.32
N VAL A 111 0.40 -10.31 1.21
CA VAL A 111 1.35 -9.23 0.92
C VAL A 111 0.92 -8.44 -0.31
N TYR A 112 0.85 -7.12 -0.18
CA TYR A 112 0.57 -6.18 -1.27
C TYR A 112 1.81 -5.32 -1.52
N GLY A 113 2.37 -5.42 -2.73
CA GLY A 113 3.54 -4.66 -3.14
C GLY A 113 3.21 -3.48 -4.06
N PHE A 114 3.82 -2.33 -3.81
CA PHE A 114 3.70 -1.12 -4.62
C PHE A 114 5.06 -0.45 -4.80
N CYS A 115 5.18 0.36 -5.86
CA CYS A 115 6.39 1.12 -6.19
C CYS A 115 6.08 2.61 -6.39
N PRO A 116 5.66 3.32 -5.33
CA PRO A 116 5.33 4.74 -5.46
C PRO A 116 6.53 5.61 -5.81
N VAL A 117 6.23 6.78 -6.39
CA VAL A 117 7.21 7.85 -6.61
C VAL A 117 7.39 8.63 -5.32
N VAL A 118 8.63 8.70 -4.84
CA VAL A 118 8.99 9.51 -3.67
C VAL A 118 8.63 10.96 -3.94
N ASP A 119 7.99 11.59 -2.95
CA ASP A 119 7.47 12.96 -2.99
C ASP A 119 6.24 13.20 -3.86
N LYS A 120 5.53 12.13 -4.23
CA LYS A 120 4.23 12.23 -4.90
C LYS A 120 3.14 11.68 -4.00
N LEU A 121 2.06 12.45 -3.83
CA LEU A 121 0.86 11.93 -3.19
C LEU A 121 0.22 10.87 -4.09
N GLU A 122 0.21 9.63 -3.64
CA GLU A 122 -0.35 8.50 -4.38
C GLU A 122 -1.31 7.69 -3.50
N ALA A 123 -2.36 7.16 -4.13
CA ALA A 123 -3.36 6.33 -3.48
C ALA A 123 -3.31 4.91 -4.05
N PHE A 124 -3.20 3.91 -3.17
CA PHE A 124 -3.15 2.51 -3.54
C PHE A 124 -4.45 1.82 -3.15
N LYS A 125 -5.00 1.02 -4.07
CA LYS A 125 -6.15 0.17 -3.79
C LYS A 125 -5.66 -1.24 -3.47
N LEU A 126 -5.87 -1.70 -2.24
CA LEU A 126 -5.57 -3.05 -1.81
C LEU A 126 -6.78 -3.92 -2.16
N ASN A 127 -6.77 -4.43 -3.38
CA ASN A 127 -7.90 -5.17 -3.93
C ASN A 127 -8.19 -6.42 -3.09
N SER A 128 -9.47 -6.65 -2.80
CA SER A 128 -9.94 -7.81 -2.03
C SER A 128 -9.40 -7.91 -0.59
N ALA A 129 -8.73 -6.88 -0.06
CA ALA A 129 -8.15 -6.92 1.28
C ALA A 129 -9.20 -7.22 2.36
N HIS A 130 -10.38 -6.60 2.28
CA HIS A 130 -11.47 -6.89 3.19
C HIS A 130 -11.94 -8.35 3.12
N SER A 131 -12.08 -8.88 1.91
CA SER A 131 -12.44 -10.29 1.68
C SER A 131 -11.41 -11.23 2.29
N VAL A 132 -10.12 -10.99 2.02
CA VAL A 132 -9.01 -11.82 2.52
C VAL A 132 -8.95 -11.79 4.05
N ALA A 133 -9.20 -10.64 4.66
CA ALA A 133 -9.13 -10.48 6.11
C ALA A 133 -10.33 -11.08 6.85
N THR A 134 -11.53 -11.07 6.25
CA THR A 134 -12.79 -11.33 7.00
C THR A 134 -13.69 -12.40 6.42
N LEU A 135 -13.49 -12.83 5.18
CA LEU A 135 -14.37 -13.79 4.51
C LEU A 135 -13.66 -15.13 4.31
N TYR A 136 -14.44 -16.19 4.30
CA TYR A 136 -14.04 -17.48 3.77
C TYR A 136 -15.07 -17.97 2.75
N SER A 137 -14.63 -18.84 1.84
CA SER A 137 -15.50 -19.44 0.85
C SER A 137 -15.92 -20.84 1.28
N ALA A 138 -17.21 -21.13 1.24
CA ALA A 138 -17.77 -22.47 1.36
C ALA A 138 -18.55 -22.78 0.08
N GLY A 139 -17.88 -23.40 -0.90
CA GLY A 139 -18.43 -23.59 -2.24
C GLY A 139 -18.53 -22.27 -3.00
N ASN A 140 -19.76 -21.90 -3.41
CA ASN A 140 -20.05 -20.65 -4.14
C ASN A 140 -20.57 -19.52 -3.23
N VAL A 141 -20.55 -19.71 -1.91
CA VAL A 141 -21.10 -18.76 -0.93
C VAL A 141 -19.98 -18.19 -0.07
N TYR A 142 -19.90 -16.86 -0.02
CA TYR A 142 -19.03 -16.14 0.91
C TYR A 142 -19.71 -16.01 2.26
N ASN A 143 -18.98 -16.36 3.32
CA ASN A 143 -19.40 -16.20 4.70
C ASN A 143 -18.36 -15.39 5.47
N PHE A 144 -18.78 -14.69 6.53
CA PHE A 144 -17.84 -14.11 7.47
C PHE A 144 -17.08 -15.21 8.19
N SER A 145 -15.77 -15.04 8.34
CA SER A 145 -14.90 -15.84 9.21
C SER A 145 -15.53 -15.97 10.59
N LYS A 146 -15.40 -17.13 11.22
CA LYS A 146 -15.81 -17.33 12.62
C LYS A 146 -14.82 -16.64 13.57
N ASN A 147 -13.63 -16.33 13.08
CA ASN A 147 -12.57 -15.65 13.82
C ASN A 147 -12.12 -14.38 13.07
N VAL A 148 -13.06 -13.45 12.88
CA VAL A 148 -12.72 -12.10 12.37
C VAL A 148 -11.74 -11.41 13.31
N GLY A 149 -11.90 -11.55 14.64
CA GLY A 149 -11.00 -10.98 15.63
C GLY A 149 -10.62 -9.52 15.31
N ARG A 150 -9.42 -9.09 15.68
CA ARG A 150 -8.78 -7.91 15.07
C ARG A 150 -7.86 -8.37 13.96
N LYS A 151 -7.98 -7.75 12.78
CA LYS A 151 -7.05 -7.96 11.67
C LYS A 151 -6.22 -6.71 11.45
N TYR A 152 -4.93 -6.90 11.25
CA TYR A 152 -3.99 -5.80 11.07
C TYR A 152 -3.52 -5.67 9.63
N LEU A 153 -3.28 -4.43 9.22
CA LEU A 153 -2.43 -4.08 8.09
C LEU A 153 -1.16 -3.45 8.64
N SER A 154 -0.01 -4.03 8.29
CA SER A 154 1.32 -3.54 8.69
C SER A 154 2.15 -3.16 7.47
N VAL A 155 3.04 -2.18 7.59
CA VAL A 155 3.95 -1.81 6.51
C VAL A 155 5.34 -2.37 6.78
N TYR A 156 5.83 -3.21 5.88
CA TYR A 156 7.17 -3.78 5.99
C TYR A 156 8.22 -2.66 5.97
N GLY A 157 9.18 -2.72 6.90
CA GLY A 157 10.19 -1.68 7.06
C GLY A 157 9.80 -0.53 7.97
N PHE A 158 8.55 -0.45 8.45
CA PHE A 158 8.07 0.64 9.31
C PHE A 158 8.08 0.22 10.79
N GLY A 159 9.00 -0.66 11.15
CA GLY A 159 9.14 -1.14 12.52
C GLY A 159 9.95 -0.18 13.40
N MET A 160 10.08 -0.55 14.67
CA MET A 160 10.86 0.19 15.66
C MET A 160 12.37 0.03 15.43
N SER A 161 13.19 0.83 16.10
CA SER A 161 14.65 0.75 16.03
C SER A 161 15.23 -0.64 16.35
N ASN A 162 14.59 -1.40 17.24
CA ASN A 162 14.99 -2.77 17.61
C ASN A 162 14.51 -3.86 16.62
N SER A 163 13.54 -3.55 15.76
CA SER A 163 12.96 -4.46 14.76
C SER A 163 12.41 -3.64 13.60
N THR A 164 13.29 -3.14 12.74
CA THR A 164 12.91 -2.17 11.68
C THR A 164 12.03 -2.79 10.60
N LEU A 165 12.10 -4.11 10.39
CA LEU A 165 11.40 -4.79 9.29
C LEU A 165 9.93 -5.05 9.60
N PHE A 166 9.60 -5.41 10.84
CA PHE A 166 8.28 -5.88 11.21
C PHE A 166 7.71 -4.97 12.32
N PRO A 167 6.72 -4.12 12.00
CA PRO A 167 6.03 -3.31 12.99
C PRO A 167 5.34 -4.20 14.04
N GLU A 168 5.50 -3.83 15.31
CA GLU A 168 4.80 -4.48 16.42
C GLU A 168 3.33 -4.03 16.48
N LYS A 169 2.40 -4.97 16.44
CA LYS A 169 0.96 -4.70 16.47
C LYS A 169 0.54 -4.08 17.80
N GLY A 170 -0.33 -3.07 17.77
CA GLY A 170 -0.81 -2.37 18.96
C GLY A 170 0.18 -1.38 19.60
N LEU A 171 1.45 -1.38 19.17
CA LEU A 171 2.48 -0.42 19.63
C LEU A 171 3.03 0.44 18.49
N SER A 172 3.21 -0.12 17.29
CA SER A 172 3.78 0.61 16.17
C SER A 172 2.75 1.33 15.32
N ALA A 173 3.05 2.59 14.99
CA ALA A 173 2.31 3.34 13.98
C ALA A 173 2.40 2.69 12.60
N GLY A 174 3.39 1.82 12.36
CA GLY A 174 3.50 1.02 11.15
C GLY A 174 2.47 -0.12 11.05
N ALA A 175 1.66 -0.38 12.08
CA ALA A 175 0.60 -1.39 12.09
C ALA A 175 -0.74 -0.82 12.59
N VAL A 176 -1.83 -1.12 11.90
CA VAL A 176 -3.18 -0.65 12.27
C VAL A 176 -4.22 -1.74 12.11
N VAL A 177 -5.26 -1.68 12.96
CA VAL A 177 -6.46 -2.51 12.81
C VAL A 177 -7.25 -2.04 11.58
N ILE A 178 -7.59 -2.96 10.69
CA ILE A 178 -8.37 -2.70 9.47
C ILE A 178 -9.72 -3.42 9.45
N ALA A 179 -9.88 -4.44 10.30
CA ALA A 179 -11.14 -5.11 10.51
C ALA A 179 -11.29 -5.56 11.97
N GLU A 180 -12.52 -5.47 12.48
CA GLU A 180 -12.90 -5.96 13.80
C GLU A 180 -14.31 -6.56 13.76
N ASN A 181 -14.61 -7.47 14.68
CA ASN A 181 -15.97 -8.00 14.83
C ASN A 181 -16.94 -6.87 15.24
N GLY A 182 -18.12 -6.84 14.60
CA GLY A 182 -19.12 -5.80 14.77
C GLY A 182 -20.11 -6.01 15.92
N ASP A 183 -20.05 -7.12 16.68
CA ASP A 183 -21.01 -7.45 17.75
C ASP A 183 -21.44 -6.24 18.59
N PHE A 184 -20.46 -5.51 19.13
CA PHE A 184 -20.71 -4.35 19.98
C PHE A 184 -20.71 -3.02 19.22
N LEU A 185 -19.86 -2.89 18.20
CA LEU A 185 -19.64 -1.63 17.49
C LEU A 185 -20.72 -1.32 16.45
N CYS A 186 -21.26 -2.37 15.83
CA CYS A 186 -22.20 -2.29 14.72
C CYS A 186 -23.61 -2.76 15.12
N GLY A 187 -23.80 -3.21 16.36
CA GLY A 187 -25.11 -3.64 16.88
C GLY A 187 -25.60 -4.97 16.33
N SER A 188 -24.72 -5.80 15.75
CA SER A 188 -25.06 -7.13 15.25
C SER A 188 -23.87 -8.09 15.34
N ASP A 189 -24.15 -9.30 15.82
CA ASP A 189 -23.20 -10.42 15.94
C ASP A 189 -22.76 -11.03 14.59
N ARG A 190 -23.37 -10.57 13.50
CA ARG A 190 -23.11 -11.02 12.13
C ARG A 190 -22.63 -9.87 11.27
N SER A 191 -21.87 -8.97 11.86
CA SER A 191 -21.36 -7.79 11.19
C SER A 191 -19.88 -7.62 11.41
N VAL A 192 -19.24 -6.89 10.51
CA VAL A 192 -17.82 -6.55 10.59
C VAL A 192 -17.65 -5.05 10.40
N ALA A 193 -16.78 -4.44 11.20
CA ALA A 193 -16.35 -3.07 11.00
C ALA A 193 -15.09 -3.06 10.14
N LEU A 194 -15.11 -2.35 9.01
CA LEU A 194 -14.04 -2.36 8.01
C LEU A 194 -13.52 -0.94 7.71
N VAL A 195 -12.20 -0.75 7.78
CA VAL A 195 -11.54 0.51 7.40
C VAL A 195 -11.46 0.62 5.89
N HIS A 196 -11.88 1.75 5.31
CA HIS A 196 -11.81 1.98 3.86
C HIS A 196 -10.66 2.86 3.41
N THR A 197 -10.23 3.77 4.27
CA THR A 197 -9.25 4.79 3.92
C THR A 197 -8.24 4.88 5.03
N LEU A 198 -6.99 4.69 4.67
CA LEU A 198 -5.83 4.83 5.53
C LEU A 198 -4.93 5.91 4.96
N ILE A 199 -4.25 6.59 5.86
CA ILE A 199 -3.29 7.63 5.54
C ILE A 199 -1.95 7.18 6.10
N LEU A 200 -0.96 7.05 5.23
CA LEU A 200 0.39 6.61 5.55
C LEU A 200 1.33 7.81 5.37
N ASP A 201 1.96 8.22 6.46
CA ASP A 201 2.99 9.25 6.43
C ASP A 201 4.37 8.57 6.35
N ILE A 202 5.22 9.11 5.48
CA ILE A 202 6.57 8.62 5.20
C ILE A 202 7.55 9.76 5.44
N GLY A 203 7.90 9.98 6.71
CA GLY A 203 8.93 10.91 7.15
C GLY A 203 10.34 10.42 6.78
N LEU A 204 11.06 11.24 6.03
CA LEU A 204 12.44 10.96 5.63
C LEU A 204 13.39 12.06 6.13
N HIS A 205 14.58 11.65 6.56
CA HIS A 205 15.70 12.54 6.81
C HIS A 205 16.88 12.07 5.97
N ARG A 206 17.30 12.89 5.00
CA ARG A 206 18.32 12.52 4.01
C ARG A 206 17.98 11.21 3.28
N GLY A 207 16.70 11.02 2.94
CA GLY A 207 16.22 9.86 2.20
C GLY A 207 16.14 8.56 3.00
N ARG A 208 16.23 8.61 4.34
CA ARG A 208 16.14 7.46 5.25
C ARG A 208 15.16 7.72 6.38
N PHE A 209 14.72 6.68 7.07
CA PHE A 209 13.99 6.82 8.32
C PHE A 209 14.89 7.35 9.44
N ASN A 210 14.31 8.17 10.32
CA ASN A 210 15.01 8.84 11.40
C ASN A 210 14.50 8.32 12.75
N TYR A 211 15.31 7.53 13.45
CA TYR A 211 14.99 6.97 14.77
C TYR A 211 15.60 7.85 15.86
N ILE A 212 14.84 8.84 16.32
CA ILE A 212 15.31 9.82 17.30
C ILE A 212 15.61 9.11 18.63
N GLY A 213 16.86 9.19 19.08
CA GLY A 213 17.32 8.49 20.29
C GLY A 213 17.91 7.11 20.03
N ALA A 214 17.77 6.57 18.81
CA ALA A 214 18.40 5.32 18.40
C ALA A 214 19.37 5.55 17.22
N ARG A 215 20.61 5.92 17.54
CA ARG A 215 21.63 6.28 16.54
C ARG A 215 22.03 5.08 15.68
N GLY A 216 22.03 3.88 16.24
CA GLY A 216 22.39 2.66 15.51
C GLY A 216 21.43 2.36 14.36
N ALA A 217 20.12 2.58 14.58
CA ALA A 217 19.10 2.41 13.57
C ALA A 217 19.05 3.56 12.55
N SER A 218 19.52 4.76 12.92
CA SER A 218 19.51 5.96 12.06
C SER A 218 20.78 6.14 11.21
N SER A 219 21.91 5.58 11.65
CA SER A 219 23.18 5.79 10.97
C SER A 219 23.29 4.91 9.72
N PRO A 220 23.78 5.45 8.59
CA PRO A 220 24.29 4.58 7.54
C PRO A 220 25.35 3.70 8.18
N GLY A 221 25.28 2.38 7.97
CA GLY A 221 26.36 1.50 8.41
C GLY A 221 27.65 2.05 7.85
N ASN A 222 28.65 2.29 8.71
CA ASN A 222 29.97 2.68 8.26
C ASN A 222 30.48 1.53 7.38
N ILE A 223 30.34 1.69 6.05
CA ILE A 223 31.05 0.88 5.09
C ILE A 223 32.50 1.28 5.32
N SER A 224 33.19 0.47 6.13
CA SER A 224 34.61 0.59 6.43
C SER A 224 35.35 0.79 5.11
N GLY A 225 35.79 2.02 4.86
CA GLY A 225 36.64 2.33 3.74
C GLY A 225 37.92 1.52 3.91
N ASN A 226 38.26 0.70 2.92
CA ASN A 226 39.61 0.20 2.76
C ASN A 226 40.51 1.42 2.54
N GLY A 227 41.15 1.89 3.61
CA GLY A 227 41.91 3.13 3.61
C GLY A 227 42.84 3.22 4.81
N THR A 228 44.00 2.58 4.66
CA THR A 228 45.26 2.93 5.33
C THR A 228 45.37 2.62 6.83
N THR A 229 46.10 1.54 7.10
CA THR A 229 46.68 1.18 8.40
C THR A 229 47.38 2.37 9.07
N THR A 230 46.74 2.97 10.06
CA THR A 230 47.43 3.69 11.13
C THR A 230 46.97 3.08 12.46
N PRO A 231 47.89 2.61 13.32
CA PRO A 231 47.51 2.03 14.60
C PRO A 231 47.11 3.17 15.53
N ILE A 232 45.80 3.40 15.66
CA ILE A 232 45.24 4.26 16.70
C ILE A 232 45.20 3.40 17.96
N GLU A 233 45.92 3.84 18.98
CA GLU A 233 45.96 3.24 20.32
C GLU A 233 44.55 2.98 20.84
N ALA A 234 44.33 1.73 21.22
CA ALA A 234 43.07 1.22 21.71
C ALA A 234 42.75 1.82 23.09
N SER A 235 41.95 2.89 23.10
CA SER A 235 41.17 3.29 24.27
C SER A 235 40.18 2.17 24.58
N THR A 236 40.58 1.29 25.50
CA THR A 236 39.85 0.11 25.94
C THR A 236 38.87 0.51 27.03
N GLU A 237 37.90 1.37 26.69
CA GLU A 237 36.70 1.52 27.49
C GLU A 237 35.54 1.09 26.61
N ALA A 238 35.01 -0.10 26.90
CA ALA A 238 33.77 -0.56 26.28
C ALA A 238 32.71 0.51 26.61
N PRO A 239 32.14 1.21 25.61
CA PRO A 239 31.10 2.19 25.89
C PRO A 239 30.01 1.46 26.66
N VAL A 240 29.70 1.96 27.85
CA VAL A 240 28.58 1.49 28.66
C VAL A 240 27.38 1.47 27.74
N GLN A 241 26.92 0.26 27.39
CA GLN A 241 25.69 0.07 26.64
C GLN A 241 24.54 0.47 27.56
N GLU A 242 24.31 1.77 27.72
CA GLU A 242 22.99 2.24 28.11
C GLU A 242 22.01 1.62 27.11
N GLY A 243 21.05 0.85 27.63
CA GLY A 243 20.10 0.13 26.78
C GLY A 243 19.42 1.11 25.84
N GLU A 244 19.72 0.99 24.54
CA GLU A 244 19.15 1.86 23.51
C GLU A 244 17.63 1.72 23.58
N VAL A 245 16.94 2.80 23.90
CA VAL A 245 15.49 2.81 24.01
C VAL A 245 14.91 2.50 22.63
N SER A 246 13.98 1.54 22.57
CA SER A 246 13.27 1.24 21.34
C SER A 246 12.36 2.41 20.97
N VAL A 247 12.53 2.96 19.76
CA VAL A 247 11.82 4.15 19.30
C VAL A 247 11.23 3.93 17.91
N GLN A 248 10.13 4.63 17.64
CA GLN A 248 9.55 4.71 16.30
C GLN A 248 10.32 5.69 15.42
N PRO A 249 10.38 5.45 14.10
CA PRO A 249 10.89 6.45 13.19
C PRO A 249 9.96 7.67 13.19
N ALA A 250 10.56 8.86 13.21
CA ALA A 250 9.83 10.11 13.32
C ALA A 250 8.96 10.36 12.06
N LEU A 251 7.68 10.71 12.28
CA LEU A 251 6.71 11.00 11.22
C LEU A 251 6.50 9.84 10.22
N VAL A 252 6.65 8.60 10.69
CA VAL A 252 6.48 7.40 9.86
C VAL A 252 5.39 6.53 10.45
N GLY A 253 4.43 6.11 9.61
CA GLY A 253 3.34 5.21 10.00
C GLY A 253 1.97 5.72 9.58
N PHE A 254 0.95 4.96 9.95
CA PHE A 254 -0.43 5.31 9.70
C PHE A 254 -0.89 6.44 10.63
N ARG A 255 -1.61 7.40 10.05
CA ARG A 255 -2.27 8.46 10.81
C ARG A 255 -3.68 8.02 11.23
N PRO A 256 -4.06 8.24 12.49
CA PRO A 256 -5.42 8.02 12.95
C PRO A 256 -6.39 8.86 12.13
N THR A 257 -7.50 8.24 11.73
CA THR A 257 -8.59 8.91 11.02
C THR A 257 -9.78 9.20 11.93
N CYS A 258 -9.67 8.85 13.22
CA CYS A 258 -10.59 9.24 14.28
C CYS A 258 -9.96 10.28 15.21
N THR A 259 -10.79 11.11 15.84
CA THR A 259 -10.36 12.09 16.85
C THR A 259 -10.06 11.41 18.19
N ALA A 260 -9.53 12.17 19.15
CA ALA A 260 -9.32 11.70 20.52
C ALA A 260 -10.63 11.29 21.22
N ASP A 261 -11.76 11.89 20.83
CA ASP A 261 -13.11 11.59 21.34
C ASP A 261 -13.78 10.41 20.60
N ASP A 262 -13.01 9.64 19.83
CA ASP A 262 -13.47 8.47 19.07
C ASP A 262 -14.51 8.78 17.98
N VAL A 263 -14.43 9.97 17.39
CA VAL A 263 -15.30 10.41 16.30
C VAL A 263 -14.57 10.31 14.98
N CYS A 264 -15.18 9.63 13.99
CA CYS A 264 -14.59 9.51 12.67
C CYS A 264 -14.51 10.88 11.97
N VAL A 265 -13.31 11.25 11.52
CA VAL A 265 -13.05 12.54 10.88
C VAL A 265 -13.73 12.63 9.52
N PHE A 266 -13.83 11.53 8.77
CA PHE A 266 -14.38 11.55 7.41
C PHE A 266 -15.92 11.59 7.38
N ASP A 267 -16.56 10.80 8.23
CA ASP A 267 -17.98 10.53 8.20
C ASP A 267 -18.48 10.22 9.62
N SER A 268 -19.31 11.09 10.17
CA SER A 268 -19.82 10.96 11.55
C SER A 268 -20.72 9.75 11.77
N ALA A 269 -21.20 9.10 10.70
CA ALA A 269 -21.95 7.84 10.78
C ALA A 269 -21.04 6.60 10.79
N SER A 270 -19.74 6.77 10.59
CA SER A 270 -18.76 5.68 10.66
C SER A 270 -18.30 5.46 12.09
N VAL A 271 -17.97 4.21 12.42
CA VAL A 271 -17.41 3.83 13.72
C VAL A 271 -15.89 3.96 13.71
N CYS A 272 -15.27 3.89 14.88
CA CYS A 272 -13.83 3.98 15.03
C CYS A 272 -13.26 2.68 15.62
N ILE A 273 -12.33 2.05 14.90
CA ILE A 273 -11.69 0.79 15.31
C ILE A 273 -10.18 0.95 15.45
N GLY A 274 -9.57 0.22 16.38
CA GLY A 274 -8.15 0.31 16.71
C GLY A 274 -7.88 0.00 18.18
N ASP A 275 -6.60 -0.16 18.52
CA ASP A 275 -6.21 -0.70 19.83
C ASP A 275 -6.24 0.31 20.97
N GLN A 276 -6.03 1.60 20.65
CA GLN A 276 -5.88 2.67 21.64
C GLN A 276 -6.73 3.88 21.27
N ILE A 277 -7.30 4.54 22.28
CA ILE A 277 -7.99 5.82 22.09
C ILE A 277 -7.02 6.83 21.46
N GLY A 278 -7.49 7.57 20.45
CA GLY A 278 -6.66 8.49 19.67
C GLY A 278 -5.77 7.83 18.61
N ASN A 279 -5.71 6.49 18.55
CA ASN A 279 -5.03 5.74 17.49
C ASN A 279 -5.98 4.76 16.77
N LYS A 280 -7.16 5.29 16.39
CA LYS A 280 -8.22 4.54 15.70
C LYS A 280 -8.45 5.06 14.29
N ASN A 281 -9.07 4.20 13.49
CA ASN A 281 -9.43 4.49 12.12
C ASN A 281 -10.92 4.39 11.87
N CYS A 282 -11.42 5.28 11.01
CA CYS A 282 -12.77 5.28 10.50
C CYS A 282 -13.08 3.96 9.80
N ALA A 283 -14.15 3.31 10.25
CA ALA A 283 -14.62 2.06 9.70
C ALA A 283 -16.13 2.10 9.46
N LYS A 284 -16.58 1.31 8.48
CA LYS A 284 -18.00 1.12 8.19
C LYS A 284 -18.43 -0.27 8.58
N CYS A 285 -19.64 -0.37 9.09
CA CYS A 285 -20.26 -1.63 9.47
C CYS A 285 -20.90 -2.30 8.25
N TYR A 286 -20.64 -3.59 8.09
CA TYR A 286 -21.22 -4.42 7.04
C TYR A 286 -21.85 -5.66 7.63
N THR A 287 -23.08 -5.96 7.24
CA THR A 287 -23.82 -7.17 7.63
C THR A 287 -23.87 -8.21 6.50
N SER A 288 -23.41 -7.85 5.30
CA SER A 288 -23.49 -8.69 4.10
C SER A 288 -22.10 -9.07 3.58
N PRO A 289 -21.73 -10.36 3.58
CA PRO A 289 -20.48 -10.83 2.97
C PRO A 289 -20.32 -10.43 1.50
N LYS A 290 -21.44 -10.37 0.76
CA LYS A 290 -21.45 -9.96 -0.66
C LYS A 290 -21.11 -8.48 -0.85
N GLU A 291 -21.44 -7.63 0.12
CA GLU A 291 -21.07 -6.21 0.08
C GLU A 291 -19.60 -6.03 0.40
N VAL A 292 -19.11 -6.73 1.42
CA VAL A 292 -17.68 -6.77 1.81
C VAL A 292 -16.80 -7.21 0.64
N ALA A 293 -17.24 -8.21 -0.13
CA ALA A 293 -16.53 -8.69 -1.31
C ALA A 293 -16.31 -7.63 -2.41
N LYS A 294 -17.08 -6.54 -2.39
CA LYS A 294 -16.96 -5.42 -3.34
C LYS A 294 -16.15 -4.25 -2.80
N GLN A 295 -15.76 -4.30 -1.53
CA GLN A 295 -15.01 -3.23 -0.87
C GLN A 295 -13.51 -3.42 -1.05
N ASN A 296 -12.78 -2.30 -0.99
CA ASN A 296 -11.32 -2.28 -1.02
C ASN A 296 -10.83 -1.29 0.05
N ILE A 297 -9.59 -1.48 0.48
CA ILE A 297 -8.86 -0.49 1.29
C ILE A 297 -8.12 0.44 0.35
N VAL A 298 -8.21 1.74 0.59
CA VAL A 298 -7.41 2.77 -0.08
C VAL A 298 -6.39 3.31 0.89
N VAL A 299 -5.10 3.21 0.56
CA VAL A 299 -4.02 3.80 1.36
C VAL A 299 -3.46 5.00 0.60
N TRP A 300 -3.51 6.18 1.20
CA TRP A 300 -2.82 7.37 0.70
C TRP A 300 -1.44 7.44 1.32
N ALA A 301 -0.38 7.49 0.50
CA ALA A 301 0.97 7.75 1.00
C ALA A 301 1.37 9.20 0.73
N SER A 302 1.89 9.84 1.77
CA SER A 302 2.46 11.19 1.69
C SER A 302 3.86 11.19 2.31
N TYR A 303 4.71 12.11 1.85
CA TYR A 303 6.11 12.19 2.25
C TYR A 303 6.42 13.54 2.90
N ASP A 304 7.18 13.50 4.00
CA ASP A 304 7.62 14.66 4.75
C ASP A 304 9.13 14.62 4.99
N GLY A 305 9.74 15.78 5.22
CA GLY A 305 11.16 15.90 5.55
C GLY A 305 12.06 16.13 4.34
N THR A 306 13.14 15.37 4.19
CA THR A 306 14.16 15.57 3.15
C THR A 306 14.59 14.29 2.43
N ASP A 307 14.83 14.41 1.13
CA ASP A 307 15.38 13.35 0.29
C ASP A 307 16.91 13.19 0.50
N ALA A 308 17.54 12.20 -0.15
CA ALA A 308 18.97 11.93 0.02
C ALA A 308 19.90 13.06 -0.45
N LYS A 309 19.41 14.00 -1.26
CA LYS A 309 20.15 15.18 -1.71
C LYS A 309 19.89 16.40 -0.80
N GLY A 310 19.05 16.24 0.23
CA GLY A 310 18.65 17.30 1.14
C GLY A 310 17.54 18.19 0.60
N HIS A 311 16.89 17.82 -0.51
CA HIS A 311 15.73 18.55 -1.00
C HIS A 311 14.53 18.30 -0.10
N PRO A 312 13.73 19.35 0.22
CA PRO A 312 12.51 19.17 1.00
C PRO A 312 11.47 18.36 0.21
N LEU A 313 10.77 17.49 0.91
CA LEU A 313 9.61 16.74 0.40
C LEU A 313 8.34 17.55 0.70
N LEU A 314 7.46 17.66 -0.28
CA LEU A 314 6.31 18.57 -0.29
C LEU A 314 4.96 17.85 -0.28
N SER A 315 4.92 16.56 -0.63
CA SER A 315 3.65 15.83 -0.75
C SER A 315 2.84 15.70 0.56
N GLY A 316 3.49 15.78 1.73
CA GLY A 316 2.83 15.81 3.04
C GLY A 316 1.82 16.94 3.19
N GLY A 317 2.10 18.11 2.60
CA GLY A 317 1.17 19.25 2.60
C GLY A 317 -0.13 19.02 1.82
N MET A 318 -0.20 17.96 0.99
CA MET A 318 -1.38 17.57 0.23
C MET A 318 -2.14 16.39 0.86
N ASN A 319 -1.75 15.96 2.07
CA ASN A 319 -2.40 14.86 2.76
C ASN A 319 -3.90 15.17 2.98
N PRO A 320 -4.83 14.29 2.56
CA PRO A 320 -6.27 14.54 2.68
C PRO A 320 -6.76 14.86 4.10
N LEU A 321 -6.11 14.31 5.15
CA LEU A 321 -6.45 14.64 6.53
C LEU A 321 -6.06 16.09 6.87
N ILE A 322 -4.82 16.49 6.56
CA ILE A 322 -4.33 17.85 6.80
C ILE A 322 -5.17 18.85 5.99
N TYR A 323 -5.43 18.52 4.73
CA TYR A 323 -6.22 19.37 3.86
C TYR A 323 -7.65 19.54 4.36
N LYS A 324 -8.30 18.47 4.85
CA LYS A 324 -9.64 18.55 5.44
C LYS A 324 -9.65 19.37 6.73
N GLN A 325 -8.65 19.20 7.59
CA GLN A 325 -8.52 20.00 8.82
C GLN A 325 -8.38 21.49 8.51
N PHE A 326 -7.61 21.84 7.48
CA PHE A 326 -7.40 23.22 7.06
C PHE A 326 -8.60 23.83 6.34
N ALA A 327 -9.24 23.09 5.43
CA ALA A 327 -10.33 23.58 4.59
C ALA A 327 -11.73 23.54 5.26
N GLY A 328 -11.87 22.84 6.39
CA GLY A 328 -13.13 22.69 7.12
C GLY A 328 -14.19 21.86 6.38
N ASN A 329 -15.43 21.92 6.86
CA ASN A 329 -16.53 21.07 6.37
C ASN A 329 -16.99 21.39 4.94
N THR A 330 -16.72 22.60 4.45
CA THR A 330 -17.15 23.08 3.14
C THR A 330 -16.59 22.24 2.00
N LEU A 331 -15.43 21.60 2.21
CA LEU A 331 -14.70 20.87 1.18
C LEU A 331 -14.93 19.34 1.19
N LYS A 332 -15.61 18.80 2.21
CA LYS A 332 -16.05 17.39 2.23
C LYS A 332 -16.84 17.03 0.97
N ASN A 333 -17.66 17.98 0.51
CA ASN A 333 -18.47 17.84 -0.70
C ASN A 333 -17.59 17.68 -1.96
N ASP A 334 -16.46 18.38 -2.05
CA ASP A 334 -15.56 18.32 -3.21
C ASP A 334 -14.77 17.00 -3.26
N PHE A 335 -14.32 16.50 -2.10
CA PHE A 335 -13.70 15.18 -2.01
C PHE A 335 -14.68 14.05 -2.33
N ASP A 336 -15.92 14.14 -1.84
CA ASP A 336 -16.96 13.14 -2.15
C ASP A 336 -17.30 13.12 -3.65
N VAL A 337 -17.19 14.27 -4.33
CA VAL A 337 -17.32 14.37 -5.80
C VAL A 337 -16.12 13.73 -6.50
N LEU A 338 -14.90 14.00 -6.04
CA LEU A 338 -13.66 13.42 -6.59
C LEU A 338 -13.61 11.90 -6.42
N ILE A 339 -13.96 11.39 -5.23
CA ILE A 339 -14.04 9.97 -4.93
C ILE A 339 -15.13 9.30 -5.77
N ARG A 340 -16.29 9.95 -5.96
CA ARG A 340 -17.33 9.45 -6.88
C ARG A 340 -16.82 9.32 -8.31
N ARG A 341 -16.08 10.33 -8.80
CA ARG A 341 -15.46 10.29 -10.14
C ARG A 341 -14.38 9.22 -10.31
N MET A 342 -13.70 8.82 -9.22
CA MET A 342 -12.74 7.71 -9.25
C MET A 342 -13.39 6.32 -9.14
N LYS A 343 -14.67 6.27 -8.77
CA LYS A 343 -15.47 5.04 -8.68
C LYS A 343 -16.28 4.76 -9.95
N SER A 344 -16.61 5.80 -10.72
CA SER A 344 -17.13 5.71 -12.08
C SER A 344 -16.02 5.41 -13.08
#